data_AF-A0A1V5QN58-F1
#
_entry.id   AF-A0A1V5QN58-F1
#
_cell.length_a   1.000
_cell.length_b   1.000
_cell.length_c   1.000
_cell.angle_alpha   90.00
_cell.angle_beta   90.00
_cell.angle_gamma   90.00
#
_symmetry.space_group_name_H-M   'P 1'
#
loop_
_entity.id
_entity.type
_entity.pdbx_description
1 polymer ?
#
loop_
_entity_poly.entity_id
_entity_poly.type
_entity_poly.pdbx_seq_one_letter_code
_entity_poly.pdbx_strand_id
1 'polypeptide(L)'
;MLSVINNAYLRKAQQHPKYSYAHQKLLFILLTEKKYYTKDELICIADYKLNKLNKIINELEEIGLVKQEGWLVKITGEEELQQKICEEIITNKKRY
;
A
#
# COMPACT_ATOMS: atom_id res chain seq x y z
N MET A 1 -7.49 -11.15 -11.41
CA MET A 1 -8.45 -11.26 -10.29
C MET A 1 -7.83 -10.54 -9.09
N LEU A 2 -8.41 -9.44 -8.61
CA LEU A 2 -7.90 -8.74 -7.42
C LEU A 2 -8.25 -9.58 -6.19
N SER A 3 -7.25 -9.98 -5.40
CA SER A 3 -7.50 -10.67 -4.13
C SER A 3 -8.29 -9.75 -3.19
N VAL A 4 -9.04 -10.34 -2.24
CA VAL A 4 -9.76 -9.58 -1.19
C VAL A 4 -8.80 -8.64 -0.45
N ILE A 5 -7.55 -9.07 -0.28
CA ILE A 5 -6.45 -8.32 0.32
C ILE A 5 -6.16 -7.07 -0.51
N ASN A 6 -5.93 -7.19 -1.82
CA ASN A 6 -5.64 -6.05 -2.69
C ASN A 6 -6.76 -4.98 -2.63
N ASN A 7 -8.02 -5.40 -2.57
CA ASN A 7 -9.14 -4.47 -2.41
C ASN A 7 -9.14 -3.74 -1.06
N ALA A 8 -8.73 -4.40 0.02
CA ALA A 8 -8.63 -3.77 1.33
C ALA A 8 -7.49 -2.75 1.41
N TYR A 9 -6.34 -3.07 0.81
CA TYR A 9 -5.22 -2.14 0.61
C TYR A 9 -5.65 -0.88 -0.17
N LEU A 10 -6.44 -1.06 -1.24
CA LEU A 10 -6.98 0.06 -2.01
C LEU A 10 -7.96 0.91 -1.21
N ARG A 11 -8.89 0.30 -0.46
CA ARG A 11 -9.83 1.04 0.39
C ARG A 11 -9.13 1.88 1.45
N LYS A 12 -8.06 1.34 2.04
CA LYS A 12 -7.25 2.07 3.01
C LYS A 12 -6.46 3.21 2.34
N ALA A 13 -5.93 3.00 1.14
CA ALA A 13 -5.26 4.06 0.38
C ALA A 13 -6.22 5.20 0.01
N GLN A 14 -7.48 4.88 -0.28
CA GLN A 14 -8.54 5.85 -0.58
C GLN A 14 -8.92 6.74 0.61
N GLN A 15 -8.51 6.40 1.83
CA GLN A 15 -8.68 7.26 3.00
C GLN A 15 -7.76 8.49 2.95
N HIS A 16 -6.74 8.49 2.09
CA HIS A 16 -5.88 9.65 1.91
C HIS A 16 -6.61 10.77 1.14
N PRO A 17 -6.58 12.03 1.61
CA PRO A 17 -7.21 13.14 0.90
C PRO A 17 -6.55 13.43 -0.47
N LYS A 18 -5.31 12.99 -0.69
CA LYS A 18 -4.57 13.17 -1.96
C LYS A 18 -4.48 11.88 -2.80
N TYR A 19 -5.28 10.87 -2.47
CA TYR A 19 -5.29 9.60 -3.20
C TYR A 19 -5.46 9.84 -4.71
N SER A 20 -4.68 9.12 -5.50
CA SER A 20 -4.69 9.24 -6.96
C SER A 20 -4.33 7.91 -7.62
N TYR A 21 -4.52 7.83 -8.93
CA TYR A 21 -4.12 6.66 -9.71
C TYR A 21 -2.64 6.29 -9.54
N ALA A 22 -1.78 7.27 -9.22
CA ALA A 22 -0.38 7.00 -8.97
C ALA A 22 -0.13 6.20 -7.67
N HIS A 23 -0.96 6.40 -6.65
CA HIS A 23 -0.95 5.61 -5.44
C HIS A 23 -1.36 4.17 -5.74
N GLN A 24 -2.45 4.00 -6.50
CA GLN A 24 -2.94 2.70 -6.92
C GLN A 24 -1.89 1.91 -7.70
N LYS A 25 -1.24 2.54 -8.69
CA LYS A 25 -0.20 1.91 -9.50
C LYS A 25 0.97 1.45 -8.62
N LEU A 26 1.45 2.31 -7.72
CA LEU A 26 2.56 1.98 -6.83
C LEU A 26 2.20 0.84 -5.86
N LEU A 27 0.99 0.89 -5.29
CA LEU A 27 0.49 -0.16 -4.39
C LEU A 27 0.45 -1.51 -5.10
N PHE A 28 0.00 -1.56 -6.35
CA PHE A 28 -0.03 -2.80 -7.11
C PHE A 28 1.36 -3.36 -7.40
N ILE A 29 2.32 -2.51 -7.74
CA ILE A 29 3.70 -2.94 -7.93
C ILE A 29 4.20 -3.61 -6.65
N LEU A 30 4.02 -2.95 -5.50
CA LEU A 30 4.45 -3.48 -4.21
C LEU A 30 3.71 -4.77 -3.81
N LEU A 31 2.42 -4.90 -4.13
CA LEU A 31 1.59 -6.07 -3.84
C LEU A 31 1.92 -7.29 -4.73
N THR A 32 2.49 -7.08 -5.92
CA THR A 32 2.64 -8.16 -6.91
C THR A 32 3.72 -9.16 -6.51
N GLU A 33 4.86 -8.70 -6.00
CA GLU A 33 5.95 -9.62 -5.63
C GLU A 33 6.14 -9.77 -4.12
N LYS A 34 5.53 -8.92 -3.29
CA LYS A 34 5.68 -8.94 -1.82
C LYS A 34 7.15 -8.90 -1.35
N LYS A 35 8.01 -8.20 -2.09
CA LYS A 35 9.44 -8.03 -1.80
C LYS A 35 9.73 -6.58 -1.40
N TYR A 36 10.94 -6.36 -0.92
CA TYR A 36 11.51 -5.03 -0.80
C TYR A 36 11.81 -4.51 -2.20
N TYR A 37 11.42 -3.28 -2.50
CA TYR A 37 11.82 -2.57 -3.69
C TYR A 37 12.72 -1.41 -3.32
N THR A 38 13.78 -1.22 -4.08
CA THR A 38 14.58 0.00 -4.04
C THR A 38 13.82 1.15 -4.69
N LYS A 39 14.14 2.39 -4.31
CA LYS A 39 13.56 3.57 -4.98
C LYS A 39 13.87 3.60 -6.47
N ASP A 40 15.05 3.14 -6.89
CA ASP A 40 15.45 3.12 -8.30
C ASP A 40 14.64 2.10 -9.11
N GLU A 41 14.38 0.92 -8.55
CA GLU A 41 13.47 -0.06 -9.17
C GLU A 41 12.06 0.51 -9.31
N LEU A 42 11.54 1.17 -8.27
CA LEU A 42 10.23 1.81 -8.33
C LEU A 42 10.18 2.96 -9.34
N ILE A 43 11.25 3.72 -9.51
CA ILE A 43 11.36 4.74 -10.57
C ILE A 43 11.26 4.07 -11.95
N CYS A 44 12.01 2.99 -12.16
CA CYS A 44 12.05 2.28 -13.43
C CYS A 44 10.71 1.59 -13.78
N ILE A 45 10.05 0.98 -12.79
CA ILE A 45 8.79 0.24 -12.99
C ILE A 45 7.59 1.18 -13.06
N ALA A 46 7.54 2.18 -12.18
CA ALA A 46 6.40 3.09 -12.11
C ALA A 46 6.48 4.23 -13.13
N ASP A 47 7.66 4.49 -13.69
CA ASP A 47 7.96 5.58 -14.63
C ASP A 47 7.62 6.96 -14.02
N TYR A 48 8.14 7.19 -12.79
CA TYR A 48 7.92 8.42 -12.05
C TYR A 48 9.23 9.16 -11.80
N LYS A 49 9.18 10.50 -11.86
CA LYS A 49 10.25 11.34 -11.33
C LYS A 49 10.43 11.07 -9.84
N LEU A 50 11.68 11.03 -9.36
CA LEU A 50 12.04 10.74 -7.96
C LEU A 50 11.21 11.53 -6.94
N ASN A 51 11.01 12.84 -7.17
CA ASN A 51 10.22 13.69 -6.28
C ASN A 51 8.75 13.27 -6.18
N LYS A 52 8.18 12.84 -7.31
CA LYS A 52 6.79 12.34 -7.36
C LYS A 52 6.70 10.99 -6.67
N LEU A 53 7.66 10.11 -6.90
CA LEU A 53 7.72 8.81 -6.24
C LEU A 53 7.83 8.96 -4.73
N ASN A 54 8.78 9.75 -4.23
CA ASN A 54 8.96 10.00 -2.79
C ASN A 54 7.68 10.57 -2.16
N LYS A 55 7.01 11.50 -2.85
CA LYS A 55 5.73 12.02 -2.39
C LYS A 55 4.69 10.91 -2.21
N ILE A 56 4.51 10.06 -3.22
CA ILE A 56 3.52 8.98 -3.17
C ILE A 56 3.88 7.95 -2.08
N ILE A 57 5.16 7.60 -1.93
CA ILE A 57 5.60 6.66 -0.88
C ILE A 57 5.29 7.24 0.50
N ASN A 58 5.62 8.52 0.75
CA ASN A 58 5.31 9.18 2.02
C ASN A 58 3.80 9.22 2.28
N GLU A 59 3.00 9.55 1.27
CA GLU A 59 1.53 9.56 1.38
C GLU A 59 0.96 8.16 1.70
N LEU A 60 1.57 7.09 1.19
CA LEU A 60 1.18 5.71 1.53
C LEU A 60 1.70 5.26 2.90
N GLU A 61 2.85 5.76 3.32
CA GLU A 61 3.45 5.49 4.63
C GLU A 61 2.69 6.18 5.77
N GLU A 62 2.19 7.40 5.57
CA GLU A 62 1.35 8.12 6.54
C GLU A 62 0.09 7.32 6.94
N ILE A 63 -0.45 6.51 6.03
CA ILE A 63 -1.62 5.67 6.25
C ILE A 63 -1.21 4.25 6.71
N GLY A 64 0.09 4.00 6.85
CA GLY A 64 0.64 2.71 7.26
C GLY A 64 0.34 1.60 6.25
N LEU A 65 0.44 1.89 4.95
CA LEU A 65 0.37 0.89 3.87
C LEU A 65 1.74 0.45 3.36
N VAL A 66 2.73 1.31 3.54
CA VAL A 66 4.10 1.10 3.11
C VAL A 66 5.02 1.51 4.26
N LYS A 67 6.17 0.86 4.36
CA LYS A 67 7.24 1.22 5.29
C LYS A 67 8.53 1.44 4.52
N GLN A 68 9.20 2.56 4.79
CA GLN A 68 10.54 2.83 4.30
C GLN A 68 11.60 2.36 5.31
N GLU A 69 12.60 1.62 4.83
CA GLU A 69 13.80 1.24 5.59
C GLU A 69 15.02 1.74 4.79
N GLY A 70 15.33 3.03 4.97
CA GLY A 70 16.36 3.74 4.21
C GLY A 70 15.98 3.93 2.74
N TRP A 71 16.63 3.17 1.85
CA TRP A 71 16.41 3.19 0.40
C TRP A 71 15.46 2.09 -0.07
N LEU A 72 15.05 1.20 0.83
CA LEU A 72 14.12 0.11 0.58
C LEU A 72 12.70 0.52 0.98
N VAL A 73 11.74 0.05 0.19
CA VAL A 73 10.30 0.30 0.32
C VAL A 73 9.61 -1.06 0.32
N LYS A 74 8.83 -1.33 1.36
CA LYS A 74 8.01 -2.55 1.45
C LYS A 74 6.57 -2.21 1.82
N ILE A 75 5.64 -3.08 1.45
CA ILE A 75 4.31 -3.04 2.04
C ILE A 75 4.39 -3.39 3.53
N THR A 76 3.66 -2.65 4.37
CA THR A 76 3.50 -3.03 5.78
C THR A 76 2.83 -4.40 5.87
N GLY A 77 3.33 -5.25 6.76
CA GLY A 77 3.06 -6.68 6.78
C GLY A 77 1.60 -7.05 6.50
N GLU A 78 1.42 -7.96 5.54
CA GLU A 78 0.13 -8.56 5.20
C GLU A 78 -0.59 -9.06 6.45
N GLU A 79 0.14 -9.58 7.44
CA GLU A 79 -0.39 -10.11 8.70
C GLU A 79 -1.03 -9.05 9.60
N GLU A 80 -0.42 -7.87 9.80
CA GLU A 80 -1.02 -6.81 10.63
C GLU A 80 -2.25 -6.20 9.98
N LEU A 81 -2.21 -6.01 8.65
CA LEU A 81 -3.34 -5.49 7.91
C LEU A 81 -4.45 -6.55 7.79
N GLN A 82 -4.11 -7.82 7.54
CA GLN A 82 -5.07 -8.94 7.57
C GLN A 82 -5.67 -9.13 8.94
N GLN A 83 -4.89 -9.04 10.03
CA GLN A 83 -5.44 -9.11 11.39
C GLN A 83 -6.44 -7.99 11.62
N LYS A 84 -6.11 -6.75 11.31
CA LYS A 84 -7.05 -5.62 11.44
C LYS A 84 -8.30 -5.78 10.56
N ILE A 85 -8.14 -6.24 9.31
CA ILE A 85 -9.28 -6.50 8.42
C ILE A 85 -10.15 -7.66 8.93
N CYS A 86 -9.54 -8.75 9.39
CA CYS A 86 -10.24 -9.88 10.00
C CYS A 86 -10.97 -9.45 11.27
N GLU A 87 -10.34 -8.65 12.12
CA GLU A 87 -10.96 -8.06 13.32
C GLU A 87 -12.16 -7.17 12.97
N GLU A 88 -12.06 -6.30 11.96
CA GLU A 88 -13.18 -5.48 11.50
C GLU A 88 -14.34 -6.31 10.89
N ILE A 89 -14.04 -7.37 10.15
CA ILE A 89 -15.05 -8.29 9.59
C ILE A 89 -15.74 -9.08 10.71
N ILE A 90 -14.99 -9.60 11.69
CA ILE A 90 -15.53 -10.33 12.84
C ILE A 90 -16.40 -9.40 13.71
N THR A 91 -15.96 -8.15 13.89
CA THR A 91 -16.69 -7.17 14.71
C THR A 91 -18.01 -6.76 14.06
N ASN A 92 -18.06 -6.62 12.73
CA ASN A 92 -19.31 -6.35 12.01
C ASN A 92 -20.28 -7.54 12.01
N LYS A 93 -19.80 -8.79 12.08
CA LYS A 93 -20.66 -9.97 12.21
C LYS A 93 -21.35 -10.11 13.57
N LYS A 94 -20.85 -9.45 14.63
CA LYS A 94 -21.45 -9.48 15.98
C LYS A 94 -22.56 -8.44 16.20
N ARG A 95 -22.80 -7.56 15.21
CA ARG A 95 -23.84 -6.51 15.26
C ARG A 95 -25.16 -6.89 14.57
N TYR A 96 -25.27 -8.12 14.06
CA TYR A 96 -26.48 -8.68 13.48
C TYR A 96 -26.88 -9.96 14.19
#